data_AF-A0AAJ1ZYX0-F1
#
_entry.id   AF-A0AAJ1ZYX0-F1
#
_cell.length_a   1.000
_cell.length_b   1.000
_cell.length_c   1.000
_cell.angle_alpha   90.00
_cell.angle_beta   90.00
_cell.angle_gamma   90.00
#
_symmetry.space_group_name_H-M   'P 1'
#
loop_
_entity.id
_entity.type
_entity.pdbx_description
1 polymer ?
#
loop_
_entity_poly.entity_id
_entity_poly.type
_entity_poly.pdbx_seq_one_letter_code
_entity_poly.pdbx_strand_id
1 'polypeptide(L)'
;MRVSDDRFETAERGGVWRGVTLRMGAFGEVSVDLEIAAPRYELMQTGERRAILGCRFVDLSGCAERALQRTITQLELKHLGRGV
;
A
#
# COMPACT_ATOMS: atom_id res chain seq x y z
N MET A 1 -1.32 -1.68 -10.71
CA MET A 1 0.15 -1.67 -10.58
C MET A 1 0.61 -3.11 -10.63
N ARG A 2 1.23 -3.53 -11.74
CA ARG A 2 1.83 -4.87 -11.89
C ARG A 2 3.31 -4.69 -11.62
N VAL A 3 3.80 -5.25 -10.54
CA VAL A 3 5.20 -5.12 -10.13
C VAL A 3 5.80 -6.50 -10.20
N SER A 4 6.56 -6.75 -11.26
CA SER A 4 7.50 -7.86 -11.36
C SER A 4 8.82 -7.35 -10.78
N ASP A 5 8.89 -7.24 -9.46
CA ASP A 5 10.08 -6.78 -8.76
C ASP A 5 10.42 -7.83 -7.72
N ASP A 6 11.62 -8.38 -7.84
CA ASP A 6 12.19 -9.49 -7.06
C ASP A 6 12.01 -9.28 -5.54
N ARG A 7 11.98 -8.01 -5.11
CA ARG A 7 11.74 -7.58 -3.73
C ARG A 7 10.42 -8.08 -3.14
N PHE A 8 9.41 -8.31 -3.97
CA PHE A 8 8.12 -8.86 -3.54
C PHE A 8 8.15 -10.39 -3.45
N GLU A 9 9.07 -11.06 -4.14
CA GLU A 9 9.26 -12.51 -4.06
C GLU A 9 10.07 -12.90 -2.81
N THR A 10 10.95 -12.01 -2.34
CA THR A 10 11.72 -12.16 -1.11
C THR A 10 11.09 -11.43 0.09
N ALA A 11 9.84 -10.98 -0.02
CA ALA A 11 9.17 -10.22 1.03
C ALA A 11 8.85 -11.12 2.24
N GLU A 12 9.69 -11.04 3.27
CA GLU A 12 9.52 -11.78 4.51
C GLU A 12 8.80 -10.97 5.58
N ARG A 13 8.03 -11.67 6.42
CA ARG A 13 7.37 -11.06 7.58
C ARG A 13 8.42 -10.46 8.52
N GLY A 14 8.21 -9.21 8.95
CA GLY A 14 9.15 -8.43 9.76
C GLY A 14 10.18 -7.64 8.94
N GLY A 15 10.24 -7.83 7.61
CA GLY A 15 11.07 -7.01 6.74
C GLY A 15 10.58 -5.56 6.73
N VAL A 16 11.50 -4.60 6.91
CA VAL A 16 11.19 -3.17 6.89
C VAL A 16 11.69 -2.55 5.59
N TRP A 17 10.78 -1.94 4.84
CA TRP A 17 11.07 -1.13 3.67
C TRP A 17 11.04 0.34 4.06
N ARG A 18 12.16 1.02 3.86
CA ARG A 18 12.31 2.44 4.22
C ARG A 18 12.17 3.35 3.00
N GLY A 19 11.61 4.53 3.20
CA GLY A 19 11.44 5.55 2.17
C GLY A 19 10.51 5.12 1.03
N VAL A 20 9.51 4.28 1.32
CA VAL A 20 8.54 3.82 0.32
C VAL A 20 7.66 4.99 -0.08
N THR A 21 7.66 5.32 -1.37
CA THR A 21 6.75 6.33 -1.92
C THR A 21 5.40 5.70 -2.24
N LEU A 22 4.37 6.03 -1.46
CA LEU A 22 2.99 5.71 -1.75
C LEU A 22 2.39 6.76 -2.68
N ARG A 23 2.01 6.32 -3.89
CA ARG A 23 1.36 7.17 -4.89
C ARG A 23 -0.16 6.99 -4.80
N MET A 24 -0.87 8.03 -4.39
CA MET A 24 -2.32 8.01 -4.14
C MET A 24 -3.10 8.61 -5.32
N GLY A 25 -2.57 8.50 -6.54
CA GLY A 25 -3.16 9.08 -7.75
C GLY A 25 -3.29 10.61 -7.64
N ALA A 26 -4.51 11.13 -7.84
CA ALA A 26 -4.78 12.57 -7.80
C ALA A 26 -4.60 13.21 -6.41
N PHE A 27 -4.45 12.40 -5.35
CA PHE A 27 -4.24 12.89 -3.99
C PHE A 27 -2.76 13.14 -3.65
N GLY A 28 -1.86 12.93 -4.62
CA GLY A 28 -0.42 13.14 -4.48
C GLY A 28 0.32 11.89 -4.03
N GLU A 29 1.50 12.09 -3.47
CA GLU A 29 2.35 11.02 -2.97
C GLU A 29 2.91 11.33 -1.59
N VAL A 30 3.20 10.28 -0.83
CA VAL A 30 3.77 10.38 0.52
C VAL A 30 4.87 9.34 0.69
N SER A 31 5.97 9.73 1.32
CA SER A 31 7.05 8.81 1.69
C SER A 31 6.81 8.27 3.10
N VAL A 32 6.87 6.95 3.25
CA VAL A 32 6.62 6.23 4.50
C VAL A 32 7.57 5.05 4.65
N ASP A 33 7.77 4.60 5.88
CA ASP A 33 8.41 3.33 6.15
C ASP A 33 7.33 2.27 6.40
N LEU A 34 7.53 1.06 5.86
CA LEU A 34 6.57 -0.03 5.92
C LEU A 34 7.24 -1.31 6.44
N GLU A 35 6.66 -1.92 7.46
CA GLU A 35 6.98 -3.28 7.90
C GLU A 35 6.04 -4.27 7.22
N ILE A 36 6.58 -5.34 6.65
CA ILE A 36 5.79 -6.44 6.09
C ILE A 36 5.21 -7.25 7.26
N ALA A 37 3.91 -7.08 7.52
CA ALA A 37 3.22 -7.77 8.60
C ALA A 37 2.69 -9.16 8.18
N ALA A 38 2.27 -9.31 6.91
CA ALA A 38 1.64 -10.53 6.40
C ALA A 38 1.81 -10.68 4.87
N PRO A 39 2.85 -11.36 4.38
CA PRO A 39 2.97 -11.69 2.97
C PRO A 39 2.03 -12.85 2.59
N ARG A 40 1.34 -12.72 1.45
CA ARG A 40 0.48 -13.75 0.85
C ARG A 40 0.76 -13.84 -0.64
N TYR A 41 0.74 -15.05 -1.19
CA TYR A 41 0.90 -15.28 -2.62
C TYR A 41 -0.33 -16.02 -3.14
N GLU A 42 -0.98 -15.46 -4.15
CA GLU A 42 -2.14 -16.05 -4.79
C GLU A 42 -1.79 -16.45 -6.23
N LEU A 43 -2.15 -17.67 -6.61
CA LEU A 43 -2.08 -18.10 -8.01
C LEU A 43 -3.37 -17.69 -8.69
N MET A 44 -3.26 -16.84 -9.70
CA MET A 44 -4.39 -16.40 -10.51
C MET A 44 -4.77 -17.52 -11.49
N GLN A 45 -6.04 -17.55 -11.91
CA GLN A 45 -6.55 -18.53 -12.88
C GLN A 45 -5.81 -18.48 -14.23
N THR A 46 -5.15 -17.37 -14.54
CA THR A 46 -4.30 -17.17 -15.72
C THR A 46 -2.91 -17.81 -15.60
N GLY A 47 -2.58 -18.42 -14.45
CA GLY A 47 -1.25 -18.96 -14.14
C GLY A 47 -0.28 -17.93 -13.56
N GLU A 48 -0.67 -16.66 -13.47
CA GLU A 48 0.14 -15.59 -12.88
C GLU A 48 0.17 -15.69 -11.35
N ARG A 49 1.31 -15.38 -10.73
CA ARG A 49 1.44 -15.29 -9.28
C ARG A 49 1.31 -13.84 -8.84
N ARG A 50 0.38 -13.56 -7.92
CA ARG A 50 0.18 -12.24 -7.32
C ARG A 50 0.67 -12.26 -5.87
N ALA A 51 1.59 -11.36 -5.55
CA ALA A 51 1.98 -11.10 -4.17
C ALA A 51 1.03 -10.03 -3.56
N ILE A 52 0.42 -10.35 -2.43
CA ILE A 52 -0.35 -9.44 -1.58
C ILE A 52 0.40 -9.29 -0.27
N LEU A 53 0.87 -8.08 0.01
CA LEU A 53 1.59 -7.78 1.25
C LEU A 53 0.70 -6.97 2.18
N GLY A 54 0.37 -7.53 3.34
CA GLY A 54 -0.11 -6.76 4.46
C GLY A 54 1.05 -6.01 5.08
N CYS A 55 0.98 -4.68 5.10
CA CYS A 55 2.04 -3.81 5.63
C CYS A 55 1.54 -2.99 6.83
N ARG A 56 2.47 -2.60 7.70
CA ARG A 56 2.26 -1.66 8.81
C ARG A 56 3.13 -0.43 8.61
N PHE A 57 2.60 0.76 8.85
CA PHE A 57 3.40 1.98 8.87
C PHE A 57 4.36 1.99 10.08
N VAL A 58 5.62 2.29 9.83
CA VAL A 58 6.66 2.47 10.85
C VAL A 58 7.00 3.95 10.95
N ASP A 59 7.09 4.48 12.17
CA ASP A 59 7.48 5.86 12.48
C ASP A 59 6.82 6.91 11.57
N LEU A 60 5.50 6.79 11.40
CA LEU A 60 4.73 7.63 10.50
C LEU A 60 4.79 9.11 10.94
N SER A 61 5.38 9.95 10.10
CA SER A 61 5.41 11.39 10.38
C SER A 61 3.99 11.97 10.43
N GLY A 62 3.76 12.96 11.28
CA GLY A 62 2.45 13.61 11.37
C GLY A 62 1.98 14.27 10.07
N CYS A 63 2.91 14.68 9.19
CA CYS A 63 2.56 15.17 7.85
C CYS A 63 2.04 14.03 6.96
N ALA A 64 2.73 12.89 6.97
CA ALA A 64 2.32 11.71 6.22
C ALA A 64 0.98 11.16 6.72
N GLU A 65 0.78 11.11 8.04
CA GLU A 65 -0.49 10.69 8.64
C GLU A 65 -1.66 11.56 8.19
N ARG A 66 -1.52 12.89 8.24
CA ARG A 66 -2.56 13.82 7.78
C ARG A 66 -2.87 13.64 6.28
N ALA A 67 -1.84 13.42 5.47
CA ALA A 67 -2.03 13.17 4.03
C ALA A 67 -2.82 11.87 3.78
N LEU A 68 -2.51 10.81 4.51
CA LEU A 68 -3.22 9.53 4.44
C LEU A 68 -4.67 9.67 4.91
N GLN A 69 -4.90 10.27 6.08
CA GLN A 69 -6.25 10.50 6.61
C GLN A 69 -7.11 11.29 5.64
N ARG A 70 -6.58 12.41 5.09
CA ARG A 70 -7.29 13.18 4.06
C ARG A 70 -7.64 12.35 2.83
N THR A 71 -6.70 11.54 2.37
CA THR A 71 -6.92 10.67 1.20
C THR A 71 -8.01 9.64 1.48
N ILE A 72 -7.97 8.98 2.65
CA ILE A 72 -9.00 8.04 3.11
C ILE A 72 -10.36 8.73 3.14
N THR A 73 -10.47 9.88 3.82
CA THR A 73 -11.74 10.63 3.89
C THR A 73 -12.30 10.96 2.51
N GLN A 74 -11.45 11.40 1.57
CA GLN A 74 -11.89 11.72 0.22
C GLN A 74 -12.31 10.50 -0.60
N LEU A 75 -11.66 9.35 -0.39
CA LEU A 75 -12.05 8.08 -1.02
C LEU A 75 -13.40 7.58 -0.49
N GLU A 76 -13.59 7.64 0.82
CA GLU A 76 -14.87 7.28 1.47
C GLU A 76 -16.01 8.18 0.98
N LEU A 77 -15.80 9.50 0.92
CA LEU A 77 -16.80 10.44 0.41
C LEU A 77 -17.16 10.16 -1.06
N LYS A 78 -16.18 9.81 -1.91
CA LYS A 78 -16.43 9.38 -3.29
C LYS A 78 -17.17 8.05 -3.36
N HIS A 79 -16.92 7.14 -2.43
CA HIS A 79 -17.62 5.87 -2.36
C HIS A 79 -19.10 6.08 -1.97
N LEU A 80 -19.37 6.90 -0.96
CA LEU A 80 -20.74 7.28 -0.58
C LEU A 80 -21.48 8.05 -1.68
N GLY A 81 -20.79 8.96 -2.39
CA GLY A 81 -21.41 9.78 -3.43
C GLY A 81 -21.76 9.07 -4.74
N ARG A 82 -21.30 7.82 -4.95
CA ARG A 82 -21.61 7.01 -6.15
C ARG A 82 -22.87 6.13 -5.98
N GLY A 83 -23.61 6.30 -4.88
CA GLY A 83 -24.86 5.59 -4.58
C GLY A 83 -26.14 6.40 -4.79
N VAL A 84 -26.08 7.58 -5.42
CA VAL A 84 -27.25 8.40 -5.80
C VAL A 84 -27.37 8.49 -7.33
#